data_AF-A0A655USL3-F1
#
_entry.id   AF-A0A655USL3-F1
#
_cell.length_a   1.000
_cell.length_b   1.000
_cell.length_c   1.000
_cell.angle_alpha   90.00
_cell.angle_beta   90.00
_cell.angle_gamma   90.00
#
_symmetry.space_group_name_H-M   'P 1'
#
loop_
_entity.id
_entity.type
_entity.pdbx_description
1 polymer ?
#
loop_
_entity_poly.entity_id
_entity_poly.type
_entity_poly.pdbx_seq_one_letter_code
_entity_poly.pdbx_strand_id
1 'polypeptide(L)' 'MITINGPEPKEYSKSPIDYQHYIDKQLKPVADAILPFIGKQFDELIAPQLGLF' A
#
# COMPACT_ATOMS: atom_id res chain seq x y z
N MET A 1 2.44 -3.24 14.96
CA MET A 1 2.76 -3.12 13.53
C MET A 1 2.32 -4.38 12.83
N ILE A 2 1.69 -4.26 11.67
CA ILE A 2 1.48 -5.41 10.79
C ILE A 2 2.80 -5.74 10.09
N THR A 3 3.23 -6.98 10.22
CA THR A 3 4.45 -7.53 9.64
C THR A 3 4.09 -8.67 8.71
N ILE A 4 5.07 -9.21 7.97
CA ILE A 4 4.86 -10.34 7.07
C ILE A 4 4.36 -11.60 7.77
N ASN A 5 4.54 -11.69 9.10
CA ASN A 5 4.08 -12.80 9.94
C ASN A 5 2.82 -12.43 10.75
N GLY A 6 2.17 -11.30 10.46
CA GLY A 6 0.97 -10.82 11.12
C GLY A 6 1.22 -9.66 12.11
N PRO A 7 0.26 -9.36 13.00
CA PRO A 7 0.39 -8.25 13.95
C PRO A 7 1.45 -8.52 15.03
N GLU A 8 2.39 -7.60 15.20
CA GLU A 8 3.40 -7.63 16.27
C GLU A 8 3.39 -6.33 17.09
N PRO A 9 3.65 -6.36 18.41
CA PRO A 9 3.85 -5.16 19.22
C PRO A 9 5.05 -4.34 18.70
N LYS A 10 4.99 -3.00 18.80
CA LYS A 10 6.04 -2.13 18.26
C LYS A 10 7.38 -2.35 18.96
N GLU A 11 7.33 -2.56 20.27
CA GLU A 11 8.48 -2.74 21.16
C GLU A 11 9.16 -4.11 20.97
N TYR A 12 8.45 -5.08 20.41
CA TYR A 12 8.91 -6.47 20.27
C TYR A 12 8.78 -7.00 18.83
N SER A 13 8.72 -6.10 17.85
CA SER A 13 8.61 -6.51 16.45
C SER A 13 9.93 -7.13 15.98
N LYS A 14 9.84 -8.32 15.40
CA LYS A 14 10.97 -9.12 14.92
C LYS A 14 10.91 -9.34 13.42
N SER A 15 9.70 -9.33 12.87
CA SER A 15 9.48 -9.62 11.45
C SER A 15 9.50 -8.33 10.63
N PRO A 16 9.95 -8.37 9.36
CA PRO A 16 9.85 -7.25 8.44
C PRO A 16 8.41 -6.72 8.34
N ILE A 17 8.25 -5.41 8.23
CA ILE A 17 6.94 -4.77 8.02
C ILE A 17 6.34 -5.26 6.70
N ASP A 18 5.06 -5.62 6.73
CA ASP A 18 4.31 -5.97 5.51
C ASP A 18 3.84 -4.68 4.84
N TYR A 19 4.67 -4.12 3.96
CA TYR A 19 4.34 -2.87 3.26
C TYR A 19 3.11 -3.01 2.36
N GLN A 20 2.87 -4.18 1.78
CA GLN A 20 1.70 -4.42 0.91
C GLN A 20 0.41 -4.23 1.70
N HIS A 21 0.37 -4.70 2.96
CA HIS A 21 -0.76 -4.44 3.84
C HIS A 21 -1.08 -2.95 3.99
N TYR A 22 -0.08 -2.09 4.20
CA TYR A 22 -0.32 -0.63 4.37
C TYR A 22 -0.71 0.03 3.06
N ILE A 23 -0.17 -0.42 1.92
CA ILE A 23 -0.60 0.03 0.60
C ILE A 23 -2.10 -0.27 0.43
N ASP A 24 -2.51 -1.52 0.64
CA ASP A 24 -3.89 -1.95 0.36
C ASP A 24 -4.92 -1.45 1.38
N LYS A 25 -4.53 -1.34 2.66
CA LYS A 25 -5.45 -1.03 3.75
C LYS A 25 -5.41 0.42 4.22
N GLN A 26 -4.41 1.20 3.80
CA GLN A 26 -4.28 2.60 4.24
C GLN A 26 -4.13 3.56 3.07
N LEU A 27 -3.20 3.33 2.14
CA LEU A 27 -2.99 4.25 1.02
C LEU A 27 -4.09 4.14 -0.04
N LYS A 28 -4.39 2.92 -0.49
CA LYS A 28 -5.38 2.64 -1.53
C LYS A 28 -6.77 3.19 -1.18
N PRO A 29 -7.33 2.97 0.03
CA PRO A 29 -8.66 3.50 0.37
C PRO A 29 -8.71 5.04 0.35
N VAL A 30 -7.64 5.71 0.77
CA VAL A 30 -7.55 7.18 0.73
C VAL A 30 -7.49 7.67 -0.70
N ALA A 31 -6.68 7.02 -1.54
CA ALA A 31 -6.55 7.35 -2.94
C ALA A 31 -7.84 7.09 -3.74
N ASP A 32 -8.47 5.93 -3.55
CA ASP A 32 -9.74 5.57 -4.17
C ASP A 32 -10.87 6.54 -3.79
N ALA A 33 -10.78 7.18 -2.62
CA ALA A 33 -11.74 8.19 -2.19
C ALA A 33 -11.58 9.54 -2.90
N ILE A 34 -10.39 9.89 -3.45
CA ILE A 34 -10.13 11.24 -3.98
C ILE A 34 -9.73 11.27 -5.47
N LEU A 35 -9.02 10.26 -5.96
CA LEU A 35 -8.54 10.21 -7.34
C LEU A 35 -9.65 10.22 -8.41
N PRO A 36 -10.83 9.58 -8.18
CA PRO A 36 -11.90 9.63 -9.18
C PRO A 36 -12.38 11.05 -9.50
N PHE A 37 -12.26 12.01 -8.57
CA PHE A 37 -12.64 13.41 -8.81
C PHE A 37 -11.76 14.11 -9.85
N ILE A 38 -10.57 13.59 -10.11
CA ILE A 38 -9.66 14.06 -11.16
C ILE A 38 -9.50 13.05 -12.29
N GLY A 39 -10.42 12.08 -12.38
CA GLY A 39 -10.42 11.06 -13.44
C GLY A 39 -9.22 10.11 -13.40
N LYS A 40 -8.68 9.84 -12.20
CA LYS A 40 -7.57 8.89 -11.99
C LYS A 40 -8.03 7.71 -11.14
N GLN A 41 -7.33 6.59 -11.27
CA GLN A 41 -7.53 5.41 -10.43
C GLN A 41 -6.20 5.00 -9.79
N PHE A 42 -6.24 4.51 -8.55
CA PHE A 42 -5.02 4.14 -7.82
C PHE A 42 -4.22 3.05 -8.55
N ASP A 43 -4.91 2.02 -9.05
CA ASP A 43 -4.29 0.88 -9.72
C ASP A 43 -3.55 1.27 -11.01
N GLU A 44 -3.96 2.34 -11.69
CA GLU A 44 -3.25 2.87 -12.87
C GLU A 44 -1.93 3.55 -12.50
N LEU A 45 -1.83 4.11 -11.30
CA LEU A 45 -0.63 4.82 -10.82
C LEU A 45 0.44 3.87 -10.28
N ILE A 46 0.02 2.73 -9.74
CA ILE A 46 0.91 1.72 -9.17
C ILE A 46 1.18 0.55 -10.12
N ALA A 47 0.50 0.51 -11.27
CA ALA A 47 0.79 -0.47 -12.31
C ALA A 47 2.28 -0.43 -12.64
N PRO A 48 2.94 -1.59 -12.85
CA PRO A 48 4.32 -1.60 -13.30
C PRO A 48 4.40 -0.76 -14.58
N GLN A 49 5.10 0.37 -14.51
CA GLN A 49 5.45 1.10 -15.72
C GLN A 49 6.26 0.11 -16.55
N LEU A 50 5.77 -0.30 -17.73
CA LEU A 50 6.62 -0.97 -18.70
C LEU A 50 7.77 0.00 -18.99
N GLY A 51 8.92 -0.24 -18.34
CA GLY A 51 10.13 0.50 -18.58
C GLY A 51 10.49 0.26 -20.04
N LEU A 52 10.36 1.29 -20.87
CA LEU A 52 10.88 1.30 -22.23
C LEU A 52 12.39 1.59 -22.26
N PHE A 53 13.10 1.29 -21.17
CA PHE A 53 14.54 1.46 -21.03
C PHE A 53 15.12 0.28 -20.26
#